data_AF-A0A9P0Z9D3-F1
#
_entry.id   AF-A0A9P0Z9D3-F1
#
_cell.length_a   1.000
_cell.length_b   1.000
_cell.length_c   1.000
_cell.angle_alpha   90.00
_cell.angle_beta   90.00
_cell.angle_gamma   90.00
#
_symmetry.space_group_name_H-M   'P 1'
#
loop_
_entity.id
_entity.type
_entity.pdbx_description
1 polymer ?
#
loop_
_entity_poly.entity_id
_entity_poly.type
_entity_poly.pdbx_seq_one_letter_code
_entity_poly.pdbx_strand_id
1 'polypeptide(L)'
;MTIRRLLGSTPRIIVLLYSSILLSWIPEPVTAAVVTLDSIQIFQTHELFGRSPTVYFQCKGENKTILPDVKKKDILYDFKGEESWQPLTQLLDKKCKRCGFYEEDTIKSDDVFDEWEFCASEFTSADGKYTHFKEKEFNATFWCPECVPLVGGCPLPRTRL
;
A
#
# COMPACT_ATOMS: atom_id res chain seq x y z
N MET A 1 -71.58 13.35 -0.42
CA MET A 1 -70.73 12.15 -0.44
C MET A 1 -69.79 12.25 -1.63
N THR A 2 -68.59 12.80 -1.44
CA THR A 2 -67.52 12.68 -2.44
C THR A 2 -66.16 12.89 -1.78
N ILE A 3 -65.61 11.79 -1.29
CA ILE A 3 -64.25 11.69 -0.79
C ILE A 3 -63.32 11.90 -1.99
N ARG A 4 -62.52 12.97 -1.94
CA ARG A 4 -61.49 13.24 -2.95
C ARG A 4 -60.47 12.10 -2.90
N ARG A 5 -60.47 11.27 -3.95
CA ARG A 5 -59.39 10.33 -4.25
C ARG A 5 -58.14 11.14 -4.61
N LEU A 6 -57.18 11.23 -3.70
CA LEU A 6 -55.81 11.62 -4.00
C LEU A 6 -54.87 10.58 -3.35
N LEU A 7 -54.90 9.37 -3.89
CA LEU A 7 -53.88 8.37 -3.63
C LEU A 7 -53.38 7.82 -4.96
N GLY A 8 -52.74 8.71 -5.72
CA GLY A 8 -51.95 8.37 -6.90
C GLY A 8 -50.50 8.72 -6.65
N SER A 9 -49.86 8.11 -5.64
CA SER A 9 -48.40 8.13 -5.55
C SER A 9 -47.88 7.32 -6.72
N THR A 10 -47.39 8.06 -7.72
CA THR A 10 -46.99 7.55 -9.03
C THR A 10 -45.93 6.44 -8.92
N PRO A 11 -45.95 5.40 -9.78
CA PRO A 11 -44.93 4.35 -9.79
C PRO A 11 -43.51 4.91 -9.93
N ARG A 12 -43.37 6.12 -10.50
CA ARG A 12 -42.12 6.88 -10.55
C ARG A 12 -41.55 7.20 -9.16
N ILE A 13 -42.37 7.60 -8.19
CA ILE A 13 -41.90 7.91 -6.83
C ILE A 13 -41.44 6.63 -6.12
N ILE A 14 -42.17 5.52 -6.29
CA ILE A 14 -41.79 4.22 -5.71
C ILE A 14 -40.49 3.69 -6.33
N VAL A 15 -40.34 3.80 -7.65
CA VAL A 15 -39.10 3.43 -8.35
C VAL A 15 -37.93 4.31 -7.92
N LEU A 16 -38.15 5.62 -7.76
CA LEU A 16 -37.13 6.54 -7.27
C LEU A 16 -36.72 6.20 -5.83
N LEU A 17 -37.68 5.96 -4.93
CA LEU A 17 -37.39 5.55 -3.55
C LEU A 17 -36.62 4.22 -3.51
N TYR A 18 -37.05 3.22 -4.28
CA TYR A 18 -36.34 1.94 -4.37
C TYR A 18 -34.92 2.12 -4.92
N SER A 19 -34.73 2.99 -5.92
CA SER A 19 -33.40 3.30 -6.47
C SER A 19 -32.49 4.03 -5.49
N SER A 20 -33.02 4.94 -4.66
CA SER A 20 -32.24 5.64 -3.63
C SER A 20 -31.78 4.70 -2.52
N ILE A 21 -32.62 3.75 -2.13
CA ILE A 21 -32.27 2.75 -1.14
C ILE A 21 -31.20 1.79 -1.73
N LEU A 22 -31.33 1.37 -2.99
CA LEU A 22 -30.31 0.57 -3.69
C LEU A 22 -28.94 1.27 -3.79
N LEU A 23 -28.92 2.57 -4.05
CA LEU A 23 -27.67 3.36 -4.11
C LEU A 23 -26.99 3.51 -2.74
N SER A 24 -27.75 3.46 -1.64
CA SER A 24 -27.20 3.57 -0.27
C SER A 24 -26.49 2.30 0.24
N TRP A 25 -26.60 1.18 -0.49
CA TRP A 25 -25.94 -0.09 -0.15
C TRP A 25 -24.70 -0.39 -0.98
N ILE A 26 -24.21 0.57 -1.79
CA ILE A 26 -22.95 0.37 -2.51
C ILE A 26 -21.81 0.47 -1.49
N PRO A 27 -21.08 -0.64 -1.20
CA PRO A 27 -19.88 -0.54 -0.38
C PRO A 27 -18.88 0.38 -1.08
N GLU A 28 -18.25 1.27 -0.30
CA GLU A 28 -17.22 2.16 -0.82
C GLU A 28 -16.14 1.32 -1.51
N PRO A 29 -15.74 1.65 -2.75
CA PRO A 29 -14.69 0.92 -3.44
C PRO A 29 -13.40 1.03 -2.63
N VAL A 30 -12.90 -0.11 -2.15
CA VAL A 30 -11.61 -0.17 -1.47
C VAL A 30 -10.54 0.11 -2.51
N THR A 31 -9.82 1.22 -2.36
CA THR A 31 -8.72 1.54 -3.27
C THR A 31 -7.46 0.88 -2.74
N ALA A 32 -6.81 0.08 -3.58
CA ALA A 32 -5.55 -0.58 -3.25
C ALA A 32 -4.43 0.17 -3.95
N ALA A 33 -3.61 0.89 -3.19
CA ALA A 33 -2.49 1.66 -3.73
C ALA A 33 -1.29 0.75 -3.96
N VAL A 34 -0.80 0.68 -5.19
CA VAL A 34 0.34 -0.19 -5.54
C VAL A 34 1.65 0.47 -5.11
N VAL A 35 2.48 -0.29 -4.38
CA VAL A 35 3.79 0.19 -3.92
C VAL A 35 4.92 -0.56 -4.60
N THR A 36 5.86 0.21 -5.13
CA THR A 36 7.08 -0.27 -5.79
C THR A 36 8.31 0.13 -4.97
N LEU A 37 9.40 -0.61 -5.16
CA LEU A 37 10.71 -0.19 -4.66
C LEU A 37 11.34 0.75 -5.68
N ASP A 38 11.71 1.95 -5.26
CA ASP A 38 12.36 2.97 -6.09
C ASP A 38 13.89 2.87 -5.98
N SER A 39 14.41 2.75 -4.76
CA SER A 39 15.82 2.50 -4.54
C SER A 39 16.09 1.79 -3.22
N ILE A 40 17.24 1.12 -3.13
CA ILE A 40 17.73 0.53 -1.89
C ILE A 40 19.25 0.53 -1.83
N GLN A 41 19.77 0.78 -0.64
CA GLN A 41 21.17 0.58 -0.30
C GLN A 41 21.25 -0.21 1.01
N ILE A 42 21.94 -1.33 0.97
CA ILE A 42 22.22 -2.17 2.15
C ILE A 42 23.60 -1.79 2.69
N PHE A 43 23.74 -1.56 4.00
CA PHE A 43 25.01 -1.19 4.63
C PHE A 43 25.67 -2.35 5.37
N GLN A 44 24.86 -3.30 5.86
CA GLN A 44 25.31 -4.47 6.58
C GLN A 44 24.70 -5.73 5.97
N THR A 45 25.44 -6.84 6.01
CA THR A 45 24.96 -8.17 5.66
C THR A 45 25.24 -9.08 6.84
N HIS A 46 24.32 -9.97 7.12
CA HIS A 46 24.36 -10.91 8.23
C HIS A 46 24.73 -12.34 7.78
N GLU A 47 24.93 -12.54 6.47
CA GLU A 47 25.50 -13.75 5.88
C GLU A 47 26.84 -14.15 6.50
N LEU A 48 26.92 -15.40 6.95
CA LEU A 48 28.16 -15.99 7.45
C LEU A 48 28.97 -16.57 6.28
N PHE A 49 30.30 -16.44 6.33
CA PHE A 49 31.26 -17.02 5.37
C PHE A 49 31.30 -16.39 3.96
N GLY A 50 30.86 -15.14 3.79
CA GLY A 50 31.12 -14.37 2.56
C GLY A 50 30.28 -14.80 1.34
N ARG A 51 29.11 -15.40 1.57
CA ARG A 51 28.10 -15.61 0.54
C ARG A 51 27.48 -14.27 0.13
N SER A 52 26.90 -14.23 -1.07
CA SER A 52 26.11 -13.08 -1.50
C SER A 52 24.81 -13.04 -0.69
N PRO A 53 24.43 -11.89 -0.13
CA PRO A 53 23.18 -11.75 0.59
C PRO A 53 22.00 -12.08 -0.32
N THR A 54 21.03 -12.82 0.21
CA THR A 54 19.72 -12.99 -0.45
C THR A 54 18.71 -12.13 0.29
N VAL A 55 18.54 -10.89 -0.17
CA VAL A 55 17.61 -9.93 0.44
C VAL A 55 16.21 -10.14 -0.10
N TYR A 56 15.21 -10.10 0.78
CA TYR A 56 13.81 -10.09 0.39
C TYR A 56 12.99 -9.09 1.20
N PHE A 57 11.91 -8.62 0.59
CA PHE A 57 10.88 -7.83 1.25
C PHE A 57 9.67 -8.72 1.53
N GLN A 58 9.03 -8.54 2.68
CA GLN A 58 7.79 -9.24 2.99
C GLN A 58 6.87 -8.42 3.88
N CYS A 59 5.57 -8.47 3.60
CA CYS A 59 4.52 -8.03 4.51
C CYS A 59 3.81 -9.25 5.13
N LYS A 60 3.34 -9.09 6.37
CA LYS A 60 2.63 -10.15 7.09
C LYS A 60 1.40 -10.63 6.33
N GLY A 61 1.35 -11.93 6.04
CA GLY A 61 0.27 -12.56 5.29
C GLY A 61 0.44 -12.53 3.76
N GLU A 62 1.57 -12.02 3.27
CA GLU A 62 1.93 -12.01 1.85
C GLU A 62 3.11 -12.93 1.56
N ASN A 63 3.30 -13.24 0.27
CA ASN A 63 4.48 -13.95 -0.19
C ASN A 63 5.73 -13.07 -0.05
N LYS A 64 6.89 -13.71 0.12
CA LYS A 64 8.17 -13.01 0.07
C LYS A 64 8.49 -12.57 -1.36
N THR A 65 9.00 -11.35 -1.50
CA THR A 65 9.51 -10.82 -2.76
C THR A 65 11.02 -10.77 -2.67
N ILE A 66 11.70 -11.68 -3.38
CA ILE A 66 13.16 -11.72 -3.46
C ILE A 66 13.63 -10.54 -4.32
N LEU A 67 14.70 -9.86 -3.89
CA LEU A 67 15.34 -8.77 -4.62
C LEU A 67 16.59 -9.31 -5.32
N PRO A 68 16.48 -9.93 -6.52
CA PRO A 68 17.59 -10.63 -7.16
C PRO A 68 18.75 -9.72 -7.56
N ASP A 69 18.51 -8.41 -7.69
CA ASP A 69 19.49 -7.43 -8.14
C ASP A 69 20.37 -6.88 -7.00
N VAL A 70 19.90 -6.99 -5.75
CA VAL A 70 20.60 -6.48 -4.56
C VAL A 70 21.59 -7.53 -4.06
N LYS A 71 22.85 -7.43 -4.51
CA LYS A 71 23.87 -8.48 -4.28
C LYS A 71 25.06 -8.05 -3.44
N LYS A 72 25.21 -6.76 -3.19
CA LYS A 72 26.37 -6.18 -2.51
C LYS A 72 25.93 -5.04 -1.61
N LYS A 73 26.54 -4.97 -0.44
CA LYS A 73 26.45 -3.81 0.45
C LYS A 73 27.15 -2.58 -0.13
N ASP A 74 26.82 -1.43 0.42
CA ASP A 74 27.35 -0.10 0.11
C ASP A 74 27.14 0.34 -1.34
N ILE A 75 26.27 -0.34 -2.09
CA ILE A 75 25.84 0.01 -3.44
C ILE A 75 24.40 0.49 -3.39
N LEU A 76 24.13 1.67 -3.95
CA LEU A 76 22.78 2.14 -4.21
C LEU A 76 22.26 1.47 -5.49
N TYR A 77 21.13 0.79 -5.39
CA TYR A 77 20.40 0.23 -6.51
C TYR A 77 19.16 1.06 -6.75
N ASP A 78 18.97 1.51 -7.99
CA ASP A 78 17.81 2.25 -8.45
C ASP A 78 16.98 1.38 -9.40
N PHE A 79 15.66 1.44 -9.24
CA PHE A 79 14.70 0.62 -9.98
C PHE A 79 13.70 1.49 -10.74
N LYS A 80 13.08 0.91 -11.78
CA LYS A 80 12.09 1.61 -12.61
C LYS A 80 10.65 1.19 -12.35
N GLY A 81 10.44 0.19 -11.49
CA GLY A 81 9.12 -0.43 -11.30
C GLY A 81 8.75 -1.41 -12.40
N GLU A 82 9.65 -1.66 -13.36
CA GLU A 82 9.47 -2.59 -14.48
C GLU A 82 10.06 -3.98 -14.20
N GLU A 83 10.75 -4.15 -13.06
CA GLU A 83 11.39 -5.40 -12.71
C GLU A 83 10.34 -6.49 -12.47
N SER A 84 10.61 -7.72 -12.93
CA SER A 84 9.63 -8.82 -12.93
C SER A 84 9.14 -9.26 -11.55
N TRP A 85 9.83 -8.82 -10.48
CA TRP A 85 9.50 -9.10 -9.09
C TRP A 85 8.72 -7.96 -8.42
N GLN A 86 8.53 -6.82 -9.09
CA GLN A 86 7.66 -5.73 -8.65
C GLN A 86 6.20 -6.04 -9.00
N PRO A 87 5.20 -5.46 -8.28
CA PRO A 87 5.32 -4.56 -7.14
C PRO A 87 5.68 -5.28 -5.83
N LEU A 88 6.06 -4.52 -4.81
CA LEU A 88 6.38 -5.08 -3.49
C LEU A 88 5.13 -5.47 -2.71
N THR A 89 4.11 -4.60 -2.70
CA THR A 89 2.86 -4.84 -1.98
C THR A 89 1.78 -3.87 -2.48
N GLN A 90 0.57 -4.02 -1.93
CA GLN A 90 -0.53 -3.08 -2.10
C GLN A 90 -1.00 -2.58 -0.73
N LEU A 91 -1.19 -1.27 -0.56
CA LEU A 91 -1.72 -0.71 0.68
C LEU A 91 -3.21 -0.43 0.54
N LEU A 92 -4.02 -0.93 1.47
CA LEU A 92 -5.46 -0.73 1.47
C LEU A 92 -5.79 0.48 2.36
N ASP A 93 -6.27 1.55 1.75
CA ASP A 93 -6.71 2.81 2.38
C ASP A 93 -6.03 3.11 3.73
N LYS A 94 -6.76 2.88 4.84
CA LYS A 94 -6.36 3.29 6.21
C LYS A 94 -5.59 2.21 6.98
N LYS A 95 -5.33 1.04 6.39
CA LYS A 95 -4.69 -0.07 7.09
C LYS A 95 -3.22 -0.15 6.71
N CYS A 96 -2.37 0.07 7.70
CA CYS A 96 -0.96 -0.25 7.61
C CYS A 96 -0.75 -1.76 7.53
N LYS A 97 0.37 -2.16 6.94
CA LYS A 97 0.86 -3.54 6.96
C LYS A 97 2.15 -3.61 7.76
N ARG A 98 2.30 -4.65 8.58
CA ARG A 98 3.60 -4.97 9.18
C ARG A 98 4.48 -5.58 8.10
N CYS A 99 5.53 -4.88 7.69
CA CYS A 99 6.44 -5.30 6.63
C CYS A 99 7.90 -5.15 7.06
N GLY A 100 8.80 -5.82 6.36
CA GLY A 100 10.23 -5.77 6.67
C GLY A 100 11.11 -6.14 5.49
N PHE A 101 12.40 -5.82 5.65
CA PHE A 101 13.47 -6.42 4.86
C PHE A 101 14.16 -7.49 5.68
N TYR A 102 14.50 -8.58 5.01
CA TYR A 102 15.08 -9.76 5.61
C TYR A 102 16.24 -10.28 4.74
N GLU A 103 17.14 -11.03 5.35
CA GLU A 103 18.23 -11.74 4.68
C GLU A 103 18.00 -13.24 4.89
N GLU A 104 17.86 -13.98 3.80
CA GLU A 104 17.61 -15.42 3.85
C GLU A 104 18.86 -16.17 4.30
N ASP A 105 18.73 -17.04 5.31
CA ASP A 105 19.83 -17.86 5.81
C ASP A 105 19.64 -19.33 5.43
N THR A 106 20.74 -20.00 5.09
CA THR A 106 20.68 -21.44 4.77
C THR A 106 20.72 -22.33 6.02
N ILE A 107 21.23 -21.83 7.15
CA ILE A 107 21.57 -22.65 8.33
C ILE A 107 20.78 -22.24 9.58
N LYS A 108 20.55 -20.95 9.77
CA LYS A 108 19.81 -20.38 10.90
C LYS A 108 18.50 -19.77 10.40
N SER A 109 17.72 -19.20 11.32
CA SER A 109 16.60 -18.36 10.94
C SER A 109 17.09 -17.12 10.20
N ASP A 110 16.37 -16.72 9.17
CA ASP A 110 16.59 -15.48 8.43
C ASP A 110 16.80 -14.28 9.36
N ASP A 111 17.81 -13.47 9.05
CA ASP A 111 18.07 -12.24 9.77
C ASP A 111 17.08 -11.15 9.35
N VAL A 112 16.73 -10.29 10.31
CA VAL A 112 15.79 -9.19 10.11
C VAL A 112 16.58 -7.88 10.05
N PHE A 113 16.57 -7.20 8.91
CA PHE A 113 17.16 -5.87 8.79
C PHE A 113 16.33 -4.85 9.59
N ASP A 114 15.02 -4.81 9.31
CA ASP A 114 14.05 -4.10 10.12
C ASP A 114 12.64 -4.60 9.82
N GLU A 115 11.72 -4.40 10.77
CA GLU A 115 10.29 -4.65 10.58
C GLU A 115 9.48 -3.50 11.19
N TRP A 116 8.65 -2.86 10.37
CA TRP A 116 7.91 -1.64 10.72
C TRP A 116 6.46 -1.66 10.24
N GLU A 117 5.66 -0.69 10.70
CA GLU A 117 4.32 -0.43 10.18
C GLU A 117 4.43 0.38 8.89
N PHE A 118 4.11 -0.26 7.76
CA PHE A 118 4.15 0.34 6.44
C PHE A 118 2.77 0.87 6.05
N CYS A 119 2.64 2.19 6.01
CA CYS A 119 1.37 2.89 5.84
C CYS A 119 1.38 3.80 4.62
N ALA A 120 0.22 3.95 3.96
CA ALA A 120 0.07 4.89 2.85
C ALA A 120 0.26 6.36 3.31
N SER A 121 0.01 6.65 4.59
CA SER A 121 0.18 7.98 5.19
C SER A 121 1.64 8.47 5.24
N GLU A 122 2.62 7.56 5.13
CA GLU A 122 4.04 7.92 5.17
C GLU A 122 4.53 8.55 3.84
N PHE A 123 3.76 8.37 2.76
CA PHE A 123 4.03 8.96 1.45
C PHE A 123 3.62 10.44 1.41
N THR A 124 4.37 11.24 2.15
CA THR A 124 4.12 12.68 2.32
C THR A 124 4.73 13.53 1.21
N SER A 125 5.66 12.97 0.43
CA SER A 125 6.27 13.67 -0.70
C SER A 125 5.29 13.80 -1.87
N ALA A 126 5.31 14.94 -2.55
CA ALA A 126 4.39 15.24 -3.65
C ALA A 126 4.60 14.32 -4.87
N ASP A 127 5.78 13.72 -5.02
CA ASP A 127 6.10 12.74 -6.05
C ASP A 127 5.70 11.30 -5.67
N GLY A 128 5.08 11.12 -4.50
CA GLY A 128 4.67 9.81 -4.00
C GLY A 128 5.83 8.95 -3.52
N LYS A 129 6.94 9.56 -3.10
CA LYS A 129 8.07 8.85 -2.49
C LYS A 129 8.00 8.84 -0.97
N TYR A 130 8.46 7.74 -0.40
CA TYR A 130 8.70 7.57 1.04
C TYR A 130 10.02 6.86 1.24
N THR A 131 10.89 7.42 2.08
CA THR A 131 12.18 6.82 2.41
C THR A 131 12.15 6.27 3.83
N HIS A 132 12.46 5.00 3.97
CA HIS A 132 12.65 4.34 5.26
C HIS A 132 14.13 4.05 5.47
N PHE A 133 14.65 4.48 6.61
CA PHE A 133 16.06 4.33 6.97
C PHE A 133 16.20 3.60 8.29
N LYS A 134 17.05 2.57 8.30
CA LYS A 134 17.47 1.88 9.51
C LYS A 134 18.98 2.04 9.67
N GLU A 135 19.38 2.66 10.78
CA GLU A 135 20.78 2.95 11.06
C GLU A 135 21.66 1.70 10.91
N LYS A 136 22.71 1.80 10.09
CA LYS A 136 23.69 0.73 9.78
C LYS A 136 23.14 -0.51 9.07
N GLU A 137 21.84 -0.61 8.83
CA GLU A 137 21.24 -1.75 8.14
C GLU A 137 20.96 -1.40 6.68
N PHE A 138 20.08 -0.42 6.41
CA PHE A 138 19.74 -0.03 5.04
C PHE A 138 19.11 1.37 4.94
N ASN A 139 19.04 1.86 3.70
CA ASN A 139 18.23 2.99 3.27
C ASN A 139 17.41 2.58 2.04
N ALA A 140 16.08 2.64 2.12
CA ALA A 140 15.19 2.23 1.04
C ALA A 140 14.17 3.34 0.73
N THR A 141 13.98 3.63 -0.55
CA THR A 141 12.93 4.53 -1.02
C THR A 141 11.87 3.72 -1.76
N PHE A 142 10.63 3.97 -1.41
CA PHE A 142 9.45 3.38 -2.01
C PHE A 142 8.70 4.42 -2.82
N TRP A 143 8.01 3.97 -3.85
CA TRP A 143 7.18 4.83 -4.69
C TRP A 143 5.75 4.32 -4.78
N CYS A 144 4.82 5.23 -4.51
CA CYS A 144 3.37 5.02 -4.54
C CYS A 144 2.68 6.33 -4.95
N PRO A 145 2.42 6.55 -6.26
CA PRO A 145 1.75 7.76 -6.72
C PRO A 145 0.30 7.87 -6.23
N GLU A 146 -0.35 6.72 -5.98
CA GLU A 146 -1.73 6.64 -5.47
C GLU A 146 -1.83 6.94 -3.97
N CYS A 147 -0.73 6.87 -3.23
CA CYS A 147 -0.69 7.16 -1.79
C CYS A 147 -0.68 8.66 -1.49
N VAL A 148 -0.38 9.50 -2.48
CA VAL A 148 -0.39 10.96 -2.32
C VAL A 148 -1.84 11.44 -2.17
N PRO A 149 -2.19 12.13 -1.08
CA PRO A 149 -3.52 12.69 -0.92
C PRO A 149 -3.83 13.62 -2.09
N LEU A 150 -4.94 13.40 -2.80
CA LEU A 150 -5.40 14.32 -3.83
C LEU A 150 -5.67 15.69 -3.20
N VAL A 151 -4.73 16.63 -3.32
CA VAL A 151 -4.94 18.04 -2.98
C VAL A 151 -5.90 18.62 -4.02
N GLY A 152 -7.20 18.40 -3.82
CA GLY A 152 -8.22 18.87 -4.75
C GLY A 152 -9.55 18.12 -4.74
N GLY A 153 -9.68 17.02 -4.00
CA GLY A 153 -11.00 16.43 -3.75
C GLY A 153 -11.83 17.37 -2.89
N CYS A 154 -12.78 18.10 -3.50
CA CYS A 154 -13.75 18.92 -2.79
C CYS A 154 -14.36 18.08 -1.65
N PRO A 155 -14.21 18.46 -0.37
CA PRO A 155 -14.83 17.73 0.70
C PRO A 155 -16.34 17.88 0.54
N LEU A 156 -17.01 16.80 0.12
CA LEU A 156 -18.47 16.75 0.20
C LEU A 156 -18.87 17.05 1.64
N PRO A 157 -19.91 17.90 1.84
CA PRO A 157 -20.24 18.42 3.15
C PRO A 157 -20.50 17.27 4.10
N ARG A 158 -19.75 17.28 5.21
CA ARG A 158 -19.88 16.40 6.35
C ARG A 158 -21.22 16.72 7.03
N THR A 159 -22.32 16.17 6.52
CA THR A 159 -23.62 16.30 7.18
C THR A 159 -23.59 15.42 8.43
N ARG A 160 -23.26 16.02 9.58
CA ARG A 160 -23.64 15.44 10.88
C ARG A 160 -25.16 15.47 10.98
N LEU A 161 -25.76 14.31 11.18
CA LEU A 161 -27.00 14.14 11.95
C LEU A 161 -26.71 13.11 13.04
#